data_AF-A0A7C3MEG7-F1
#
_entry.id   AF-A0A7C3MEG7-F1
#
_cell.length_a   1.000
_cell.length_b   1.000
_cell.length_c   1.000
_cell.angle_alpha   90.00
_cell.angle_beta   90.00
_cell.angle_gamma   90.00
#
_symmetry.space_group_name_H-M   'P 1'
#
loop_
_entity.id
_entity.type
_entity.pdbx_description
1 polymer ?
#
loop_
_entity_poly.entity_id
_entity_poly.type
_entity_poly.pdbx_seq_one_letter_code
_entity_poly.pdbx_strand_id
1 'polypeptide(L)'
;EKALGQKVIVPKYNKVMGAFGVALLVKEHPPQKTKFRGFEISDMDIKCDSFQCKGCPNQCEVIEAKMNDKIIARWGDRCGRWSNLRYD
;
A
#
# COMPACT_ATOMS: atom_id res chain seq x y z
N GLU A 1 -26.64 -12.10 1.93
CA GLU A 1 -27.73 -12.76 2.69
C GLU A 1 -28.66 -13.58 1.79
N LYS A 2 -29.45 -12.97 0.90
CA LYS A 2 -30.43 -13.71 0.05
C LYS A 2 -29.85 -14.88 -0.77
N ALA A 3 -28.70 -14.69 -1.41
CA ALA A 3 -28.08 -15.75 -2.23
C ALA A 3 -27.51 -16.91 -1.41
N LEU A 4 -27.14 -16.66 -0.15
CA LEU A 4 -26.49 -17.65 0.73
C LEU A 4 -27.45 -18.25 1.75
N GLY A 5 -28.65 -17.66 1.95
CA GLY A 5 -29.57 -18.04 3.02
C GLY A 5 -29.00 -17.81 4.43
N GLN A 6 -27.94 -17.02 4.57
CA GLN A 6 -27.23 -16.79 5.84
C GLN A 6 -27.15 -15.32 6.19
N LYS A 7 -27.14 -15.04 7.51
CA LYS A 7 -26.92 -13.71 8.08
C LYS A 7 -25.49 -13.26 7.79
N VAL A 8 -25.32 -12.05 7.24
CA VAL A 8 -24.02 -11.45 6.96
C VAL A 8 -23.81 -10.31 7.95
N ILE A 9 -22.78 -10.45 8.78
CA ILE A 9 -22.42 -9.43 9.77
C ILE A 9 -21.40 -8.48 9.12
N VAL A 10 -21.78 -7.22 8.94
CA VAL A 10 -20.90 -6.17 8.42
C VAL A 10 -20.57 -5.18 9.54
N PRO A 11 -19.30 -5.05 9.95
CA PRO A 11 -18.89 -4.06 10.95
C PRO A 11 -19.19 -2.62 10.49
N LYS A 12 -19.55 -1.74 11.44
CA LYS A 12 -19.77 -0.30 11.19
C LYS A 12 -18.58 0.36 10.48
N TYR A 13 -17.36 -0.05 10.84
CA TYR A 13 -16.11 0.49 10.30
C TYR A 13 -15.42 -0.48 9.32
N ASN A 14 -16.20 -1.21 8.51
CA ASN A 14 -15.69 -2.22 7.57
C ASN A 14 -14.59 -1.69 6.61
N LYS A 15 -14.62 -0.40 6.27
CA LYS A 15 -13.65 0.24 5.36
C LYS A 15 -12.22 0.34 5.93
N VAL A 16 -12.06 0.27 7.25
CA VAL A 16 -10.74 0.42 7.93
C VAL A 16 -10.30 -0.85 8.64
N MET A 17 -11.04 -1.96 8.48
CA MET A 17 -10.75 -3.22 9.16
C MET A 17 -9.36 -3.77 8.83
N GLY A 18 -8.85 -3.53 7.62
CA GLY A 18 -7.48 -3.91 7.25
C GLY A 18 -6.43 -3.17 8.10
N ALA A 19 -6.57 -1.86 8.25
CA ALA A 19 -5.69 -1.05 9.09
C ALA A 19 -5.78 -1.46 10.57
N PHE A 20 -7.00 -1.74 11.07
CA PHE A 20 -7.21 -2.22 12.43
C PHE A 20 -6.53 -3.58 12.66
N GLY A 21 -6.63 -4.52 11.71
CA GLY A 21 -5.94 -5.81 11.77
C GLY A 21 -4.42 -5.66 11.82
N VAL A 22 -3.84 -4.79 10.98
CA VAL A 22 -2.39 -4.49 11.03
C VAL A 22 -1.99 -3.92 12.38
N ALA A 23 -2.79 -3.03 12.98
CA ALA A 23 -2.51 -2.47 14.30
C ALA A 23 -2.50 -3.56 15.39
N LEU A 24 -3.42 -4.53 15.34
CA LEU A 24 -3.42 -5.68 16.25
C LEU A 24 -2.17 -6.55 16.05
N LEU A 25 -1.80 -6.86 14.81
CA LEU A 25 -0.60 -7.65 14.51
C LEU A 25 0.67 -6.98 15.05
N VAL A 26 0.82 -5.66 14.85
CA VAL A 26 1.95 -4.89 15.38
C VAL A 26 1.95 -4.84 16.91
N LYS A 27 0.77 -4.80 17.54
CA LYS A 27 0.66 -4.86 19.00
C LYS A 27 1.14 -6.20 19.56
N GLU A 28 0.80 -7.31 18.90
CA GLU A 28 1.23 -8.66 19.30
C GLU A 28 2.70 -8.93 18.97
N HIS A 29 3.17 -8.43 17.83
CA HIS A 29 4.50 -8.65 17.30
C HIS A 29 5.19 -7.30 17.02
N PRO A 30 5.57 -6.56 18.08
CA PRO A 30 6.16 -5.25 17.91
C PRO A 30 7.52 -5.34 17.20
N PRO A 31 7.74 -4.57 16.12
CA PRO A 31 9.04 -4.54 15.46
C PRO A 31 10.08 -3.85 16.35
N GLN A 32 11.30 -4.37 16.38
CA GLN A 32 12.41 -3.73 17.12
C GLN A 32 12.80 -2.36 16.53
N LYS A 33 12.60 -2.17 15.22
CA LYS A 33 12.88 -0.93 14.50
C LYS A 33 11.78 -0.68 13.47
N THR A 34 11.39 0.58 13.27
CA THR A 34 10.39 0.95 12.26
C THR A 34 11.05 1.80 11.16
N LYS A 35 10.46 1.80 9.97
CA LYS A 35 10.77 2.77 8.89
C LYS A 35 9.73 3.90 8.85
N PHE A 36 8.99 4.12 9.93
CA PHE A 36 8.01 5.19 9.99
C PHE A 36 8.74 6.53 9.92
N ARG A 37 8.44 7.32 8.89
CA ARG A 37 9.13 8.60 8.62
C ARG A 37 8.67 9.75 9.53
N GLY A 38 7.74 9.49 10.46
CA GLY A 38 7.10 10.53 11.27
C GLY A 38 5.86 11.12 10.58
N PHE A 39 5.12 11.93 11.32
CA PHE A 39 3.93 12.61 10.79
C PHE A 39 4.26 13.77 9.86
N GLU A 40 5.47 14.33 9.96
CA GLU A 40 5.93 15.45 9.12
C GLU A 40 5.93 15.12 7.62
N ILE A 41 5.83 13.84 7.26
CA ILE A 41 5.63 13.41 5.87
C ILE A 41 4.34 13.97 5.26
N SER A 42 3.33 14.34 6.07
CA SER A 42 2.09 14.96 5.56
C SER A 42 2.34 16.33 4.95
N ASP A 43 3.43 16.99 5.35
CA ASP A 43 3.77 18.35 4.93
C ASP A 43 4.82 18.34 3.80
N MET A 44 5.29 17.16 3.39
CA MET A 44 6.26 16.98 2.33
C MET A 44 5.60 16.96 0.95
N ASP A 45 6.24 17.60 -0.03
CA ASP A 45 5.82 17.51 -1.42
C ASP A 45 6.18 16.12 -1.99
N ILE A 46 5.15 15.29 -2.16
CA ILE A 46 5.26 13.97 -2.78
C ILE A 46 4.57 14.03 -4.13
N LYS A 47 5.36 13.94 -5.19
CA LYS A 47 4.86 13.92 -6.57
C LYS A 47 4.61 12.47 -6.99
N CYS A 48 3.42 12.21 -7.50
CA CYS A 48 3.05 10.91 -8.06
C CYS A 48 2.94 11.04 -9.58
N ASP A 49 3.63 10.15 -10.30
CA ASP A 49 3.53 10.00 -11.76
C ASP A 49 3.18 8.55 -12.09
N SER A 50 2.79 8.26 -13.34
CA SER A 50 2.49 6.90 -13.77
C SER A 50 3.08 6.56 -15.13
N PHE A 51 3.38 5.28 -15.32
CA PHE A 51 3.83 4.76 -16.62
C PHE A 51 3.30 3.35 -16.87
N GLN A 52 3.19 2.99 -18.15
CA GLN A 52 2.78 1.66 -18.56
C GLN A 52 3.98 0.70 -18.59
N CYS A 53 3.93 -0.37 -17.80
CA CYS A 53 4.98 -1.38 -17.75
C CYS A 53 4.95 -2.28 -18.99
N LYS A 54 6.00 -2.27 -19.81
CA LYS A 54 6.13 -3.15 -20.99
C LYS A 54 6.83 -4.49 -20.70
N GLY A 55 6.90 -4.88 -19.43
CA GLY A 55 7.70 -6.00 -18.97
C GLY A 55 7.08 -7.38 -19.13
N CYS A 56 5.75 -7.46 -19.29
CA CYS A 56 4.99 -8.69 -19.52
C CYS A 56 3.63 -8.36 -20.16
N PRO A 57 2.85 -9.36 -20.61
CA PRO A 57 1.57 -9.13 -21.28
C PRO A 57 0.52 -8.36 -20.48
N ASN A 58 0.64 -8.29 -19.14
CA ASN A 58 -0.32 -7.58 -18.30
C ASN A 58 -0.32 -6.06 -18.49
N GLN A 59 0.77 -5.49 -19.01
CA GLN A 59 0.89 -4.06 -19.31
C GLN A 59 0.37 -3.12 -18.19
N CYS A 60 0.69 -3.45 -16.94
CA CYS A 60 0.14 -2.75 -15.77
C CYS A 60 0.52 -1.26 -15.81
N GLU A 61 -0.39 -0.39 -15.39
CA GLU A 61 -0.05 0.97 -14.98
C GLU A 61 0.67 0.90 -13.63
N VAL A 62 1.87 1.48 -13.59
CA VAL A 62 2.70 1.54 -12.39
C VAL A 62 2.73 2.99 -11.94
N ILE A 63 2.36 3.20 -10.68
CA ILE A 63 2.46 4.51 -10.02
C ILE A 63 3.86 4.62 -9.40
N GLU A 64 4.48 5.77 -9.56
CA GLU A 64 5.78 6.13 -9.00
C GLU A 64 5.63 7.36 -8.10
N ALA A 65 6.01 7.22 -6.84
CA ALA A 65 6.08 8.33 -5.89
C ALA A 65 7.51 8.84 -5.76
N LYS A 66 7.67 10.15 -5.90
CA LYS A 66 8.93 10.87 -5.72
C LYS A 66 8.83 11.87 -4.58
N MET A 67 9.90 11.98 -3.82
CA MET A 67 10.09 12.98 -2.79
C MET A 67 11.48 13.59 -2.98
N ASN A 68 11.56 14.92 -3.14
CA ASN A 68 12.81 15.61 -3.50
C ASN A 68 13.49 15.00 -4.74
N ASP A 69 12.70 14.74 -5.80
CA ASP A 69 13.11 14.07 -7.05
C ASP A 69 13.68 12.65 -6.92
N LYS A 70 13.70 12.09 -5.70
CA LYS A 70 14.09 10.70 -5.45
C LYS A 70 12.87 9.81 -5.38
N ILE A 71 12.93 8.66 -6.07
CA ILE A 71 11.86 7.66 -6.03
C ILE A 71 11.85 7.00 -4.65
N ILE A 72 10.71 7.05 -3.98
CA ILE A 72 10.54 6.46 -2.64
C ILE A 72 9.67 5.20 -2.65
N ALA A 73 8.80 5.05 -3.65
CA ALA A 73 7.93 3.90 -3.78
C ALA A 73 7.40 3.75 -5.22
N ARG A 74 7.08 2.51 -5.59
CA ARG A 74 6.27 2.18 -6.76
C ARG A 74 5.24 1.12 -6.41
N TRP A 75 4.06 1.19 -7.01
CA TRP A 75 3.00 0.18 -6.84
C TRP A 75 2.11 0.11 -8.09
N GLY A 76 1.17 -0.86 -8.10
CA GLY A 76 0.27 -1.10 -9.22
C GLY A 76 0.72 -2.22 -10.16
N ASP A 77 1.94 -2.74 -10.00
CA ASP A 77 2.42 -3.87 -10.77
C ASP A 77 1.92 -5.21 -10.21
N ARG A 78 1.48 -6.11 -11.10
CA ARG A 78 0.95 -7.42 -10.70
C ARG A 78 2.03 -8.48 -10.41
N CYS A 79 3.20 -8.33 -11.01
CA CYS A 79 4.28 -9.33 -10.94
C CYS A 79 5.35 -9.02 -9.90
N GLY A 80 5.25 -7.89 -9.19
CA GLY A 80 6.24 -7.48 -8.18
C GLY A 80 7.56 -6.94 -8.76
N ARG A 81 7.68 -6.73 -10.07
CA ARG A 81 8.89 -6.18 -10.70
C ARG A 81 9.27 -4.79 -10.16
N TRP A 82 8.28 -3.93 -9.92
CA TRP A 82 8.52 -2.53 -9.55
C TRP A 82 8.33 -2.28 -8.06
N SER A 83 7.32 -2.91 -7.45
CA SER A 83 7.05 -2.79 -6.01
C SER A 83 8.09 -3.46 -5.12
N ASN A 84 8.81 -4.48 -5.61
CA ASN A 84 9.88 -5.12 -4.82
C ASN A 84 11.26 -4.47 -4.98
N LEU A 85 11.38 -3.42 -5.81
CA LEU A 85 12.63 -2.67 -5.90
C LEU A 85 12.90 -1.96 -4.57
N ARG A 86 14.12 -2.09 -4.09
CA ARG A 86 14.60 -1.33 -2.93
C ARG A 86 15.18 -0.02 -3.43
N TYR A 87 14.81 1.05 -2.75
CA TYR A 87 15.34 2.40 -2.98
C TYR A 87 16.21 2.74 -1.76
N ASP A 88 17.46 3.10 -2.03
CA ASP A 88 18.44 3.51 -1.02
C ASP A 88 18.30 4.99 -0.65
#